data_AF-A0A4V1ZCV5-F1
#
_entry.id   AF-A0A4V1ZCV5-F1
#
_cell.length_a   1.000
_cell.length_b   1.000
_cell.length_c   1.000
_cell.angle_alpha   90.00
_cell.angle_beta   90.00
_cell.angle_gamma   90.00
#
_symmetry.space_group_name_H-M   'P 1'
#
loop_
_entity.id
_entity.type
_entity.pdbx_description
1 polymer ?
#
loop_
_entity_poly.entity_id
_entity_poly.type
_entity_poly.pdbx_seq_one_letter_code
_entity_poly.pdbx_strand_id
1 'polypeptide(L)'
;MKTSYACIILLFVVANSFAQTSNENTMSVMVNGTEYKTQPRQIKIGNYGYFTGNANKPDRMLRIWLGDFYGRSAVESGTYLIVNADNPDTKENIKKAQDLGKYKGIAAIRYVEEIKEPRMEYHMGESQNNDETLEVKNNGDGFIDITFSSKLTGTYWKEKTSATVFGGLGRIRDKMESKVITQATGFDSNIDPEGNGYKKQDKKDEIILTDGKMRLKNN
;
A
#
# COMPACT_ATOMS: atom_id res chain seq x y z
N MET A 1 35.57 -38.49 -8.97
CA MET A 1 35.47 -37.16 -9.62
C MET A 1 34.17 -36.93 -10.38
N LYS A 2 33.56 -37.92 -11.07
CA LYS A 2 32.32 -37.71 -11.85
C LYS A 2 31.05 -37.50 -11.00
N THR A 3 31.01 -38.00 -9.77
CA THR A 3 29.85 -37.87 -8.85
C THR A 3 29.80 -36.54 -8.10
N SER A 4 30.94 -35.87 -7.89
CA SER A 4 31.01 -34.61 -7.16
C SER A 4 30.45 -33.42 -7.95
N TYR A 5 30.56 -33.44 -9.28
CA TYR A 5 29.99 -32.41 -10.15
C TYR A 5 28.45 -32.53 -10.29
N ALA A 6 27.90 -33.74 -10.13
CA ALA A 6 26.46 -33.95 -10.18
C ALA A 6 25.73 -33.27 -9.01
N CYS A 7 26.32 -33.26 -7.81
CA CYS A 7 25.74 -32.58 -6.64
C CYS A 7 25.71 -31.05 -6.77
N ILE A 8 26.72 -30.44 -7.40
CA ILE A 8 26.79 -28.97 -7.60
C ILE A 8 25.75 -28.52 -8.62
N ILE A 9 25.55 -29.29 -9.69
CA ILE A 9 24.51 -29.01 -10.70
C ILE A 9 23.12 -29.22 -10.08
N LEU A 10 22.93 -30.26 -9.25
CA LEU A 10 21.66 -30.47 -8.56
C LEU A 10 21.32 -29.30 -7.62
N LEU A 11 22.30 -28.81 -6.84
CA LEU A 11 22.15 -27.64 -5.96
C LEU A 11 21.78 -26.37 -6.72
N PHE A 12 22.31 -26.16 -7.92
CA PHE A 12 21.92 -25.04 -8.80
C PHE A 12 20.50 -25.17 -9.35
N VAL A 13 20.00 -26.39 -9.59
CA VAL A 13 18.61 -26.61 -10.04
C VAL A 13 17.63 -26.39 -8.88
N VAL A 14 17.94 -26.83 -7.65
CA VAL A 14 17.04 -26.60 -6.50
C VAL A 14 17.01 -25.13 -6.07
N ALA A 15 18.10 -24.38 -6.22
CA ALA A 15 18.15 -22.96 -5.91
C ALA A 15 17.26 -22.11 -6.85
N ASN A 16 17.09 -22.53 -8.11
CA ASN A 16 16.19 -21.86 -9.05
C ASN A 16 14.71 -22.23 -8.85
N SER A 17 14.39 -23.29 -8.12
CA SER A 17 12.99 -23.68 -7.82
C SER A 17 12.34 -22.82 -6.74
N PHE A 18 13.12 -21.98 -6.03
CA PHE A 18 12.58 -20.89 -5.21
C PHE A 18 12.37 -19.60 -6.00
N ALA A 19 12.45 -19.66 -7.34
CA ALA A 19 12.02 -18.58 -8.21
C ALA A 19 10.55 -18.25 -7.89
N GLN A 20 10.36 -17.01 -7.42
CA GLN A 20 9.12 -16.23 -7.40
C GLN A 20 7.88 -17.05 -7.75
N THR A 21 7.13 -17.49 -6.74
CA THR A 21 5.70 -17.70 -6.93
C THR A 21 5.16 -16.49 -7.68
N SER A 22 4.64 -16.70 -8.89
CA SER A 22 4.08 -15.63 -9.70
C SER A 22 3.06 -14.88 -8.86
N ASN A 23 3.30 -13.60 -8.61
CA ASN A 23 2.33 -12.77 -7.92
C ASN A 23 1.17 -12.53 -8.89
N GLU A 24 0.15 -13.38 -8.82
CA GLU A 24 -1.08 -13.28 -9.62
C GLU A 24 -1.98 -12.13 -9.17
N ASN A 25 -1.60 -11.41 -8.11
CA ASN A 25 -2.34 -10.26 -7.64
C ASN A 25 -2.22 -9.12 -8.65
N THR A 26 -3.31 -8.39 -8.85
CA THR A 26 -3.36 -7.23 -9.73
C THR A 26 -4.09 -6.08 -9.05
N MET A 27 -3.65 -4.85 -9.31
CA MET A 27 -4.33 -3.63 -8.90
C MET A 27 -4.29 -2.64 -10.05
N SER A 28 -5.43 -2.03 -10.34
CA SER A 28 -5.61 -0.98 -11.34
C SER A 28 -6.51 0.08 -10.76
N VAL A 29 -6.10 1.35 -10.83
CA VAL A 29 -6.91 2.49 -10.40
C VAL A 29 -6.53 3.71 -11.22
N MET A 30 -7.46 4.62 -11.44
CA MET A 30 -7.20 5.91 -12.05
C MET A 30 -6.93 6.93 -10.92
N VAL A 31 -5.70 7.44 -10.85
CA VAL A 31 -5.29 8.49 -9.91
C VAL A 31 -5.29 9.81 -10.67
N ASN A 32 -6.21 10.71 -10.33
CA ASN A 32 -6.38 11.99 -11.04
C ASN A 32 -6.48 11.81 -12.57
N GLY A 33 -7.18 10.76 -13.02
CA GLY A 33 -7.32 10.42 -14.43
C GLY A 33 -6.10 9.75 -15.08
N THR A 34 -5.04 9.47 -14.34
CA THR A 34 -3.87 8.72 -14.82
C THR A 34 -3.92 7.27 -14.34
N GLU A 35 -3.74 6.31 -15.24
CA GLU A 35 -3.77 4.90 -14.89
C GLU A 35 -2.59 4.52 -13.98
N TYR A 36 -2.90 3.80 -12.90
CA TYR A 36 -1.95 3.24 -11.97
C TYR A 36 -2.19 1.73 -11.85
N LYS A 37 -1.26 0.95 -12.44
CA LYS A 37 -1.26 -0.51 -12.44
C LYS A 37 -0.06 -1.06 -11.67
N THR A 38 -0.30 -2.06 -10.83
CA THR A 38 0.74 -2.74 -10.04
C THR A 38 0.28 -4.13 -9.59
N GLN A 39 1.18 -4.91 -9.02
CA GLN A 39 0.92 -6.20 -8.39
C GLN A 39 0.94 -6.02 -6.87
N PRO A 40 -0.23 -5.93 -6.22
CA PRO A 40 -0.29 -5.67 -4.80
C PRO A 40 0.16 -6.88 -3.99
N ARG A 41 0.52 -6.65 -2.73
CA ARG A 41 0.89 -7.64 -1.74
C ARG A 41 -0.03 -7.52 -0.54
N GLN A 42 -0.44 -8.67 0.00
CA GLN A 42 -1.08 -8.73 1.30
C GLN A 42 0.00 -8.82 2.38
N ILE A 43 -0.10 -7.95 3.37
CA ILE A 43 0.76 -7.91 4.55
C ILE A 43 -0.14 -7.88 5.77
N LYS A 44 0.32 -8.49 6.84
CA LYS A 44 -0.36 -8.47 8.12
C LYS A 44 0.45 -7.62 9.09
N ILE A 45 -0.11 -6.50 9.54
CA ILE A 45 0.49 -5.66 10.58
C ILE A 45 -0.50 -5.61 11.75
N GLY A 46 -0.21 -6.33 12.83
CA GLY A 46 -1.19 -6.58 13.89
C GLY A 46 -2.32 -7.50 13.41
N ASN A 47 -3.58 -7.16 13.75
CA ASN A 47 -4.74 -7.99 13.42
C ASN A 47 -5.37 -7.66 12.05
N TYR A 48 -5.07 -6.49 11.48
CA TYR A 48 -5.65 -6.01 10.22
C TYR A 48 -4.96 -6.59 8.98
N GLY A 49 -5.71 -6.65 7.88
CA GLY A 49 -5.19 -6.97 6.56
C GLY A 49 -4.77 -5.69 5.85
N TYR A 50 -3.54 -5.68 5.32
CA TYR A 50 -2.95 -4.54 4.61
C TYR A 50 -2.73 -4.99 3.18
N PHE A 51 -3.27 -4.26 2.23
CA PHE A 51 -3.04 -4.49 0.81
C PHE A 51 -2.27 -3.31 0.27
N THR A 52 -1.08 -3.55 -0.27
CA THR A 52 -0.20 -2.49 -0.77
C THR A 52 0.14 -2.80 -2.21
N GLY A 53 -0.15 -1.87 -3.11
CA GLY A 53 0.34 -1.89 -4.47
C GLY A 53 1.35 -0.77 -4.67
N ASN A 54 2.55 -1.12 -5.13
CA ASN A 54 3.68 -0.21 -5.28
C ASN A 54 4.11 -0.13 -6.77
N ALA A 55 4.38 1.05 -7.30
CA ALA A 55 5.16 1.22 -8.52
C ALA A 55 6.44 1.98 -8.23
N ASN A 56 7.46 1.70 -9.04
CA ASN A 56 8.81 2.17 -8.78
C ASN A 56 9.23 3.34 -9.71
N LYS A 57 8.30 3.85 -10.54
CA LYS A 57 8.51 4.97 -11.49
C LYS A 57 7.19 5.72 -11.80
N PRO A 58 6.96 6.92 -11.24
CA PRO A 58 7.58 7.40 -10.00
C PRO A 58 7.30 6.43 -8.85
N ASP A 59 8.08 6.53 -7.77
CA ASP A 59 7.84 5.73 -6.56
C ASP A 59 6.47 6.12 -6.00
N ARG A 60 5.51 5.20 -6.14
CA ARG A 60 4.13 5.36 -5.75
C ARG A 60 3.69 4.16 -4.94
N MET A 61 2.87 4.40 -3.93
CA MET A 61 2.23 3.37 -3.14
C MET A 61 0.77 3.73 -2.93
N LEU A 62 -0.12 2.78 -3.21
CA LEU A 62 -1.49 2.80 -2.72
C LEU A 62 -1.64 1.68 -1.71
N ARG A 63 -2.13 2.04 -0.53
CA ARG A 63 -2.36 1.14 0.59
C ARG A 63 -3.84 1.16 0.94
N ILE A 64 -4.42 -0.03 1.08
CA ILE A 64 -5.78 -0.24 1.52
C ILE A 64 -5.72 -1.08 2.79
N TRP A 65 -6.24 -0.50 3.86
CA TRP A 65 -6.51 -1.19 5.12
C TRP A 65 -7.91 -1.76 5.08
N LEU A 66 -8.06 -3.01 5.48
CA LEU A 66 -9.35 -3.67 5.56
C LEU A 66 -9.46 -4.45 6.87
N GLY A 67 -10.48 -4.12 7.64
CA GLY A 67 -10.75 -4.72 8.95
C GLY A 67 -12.21 -4.98 9.17
N ASP A 68 -12.52 -6.08 9.86
CA ASP A 68 -13.82 -6.22 10.49
C ASP A 68 -13.92 -5.34 11.75
N PHE A 69 -15.08 -5.32 12.41
CA PHE A 69 -15.31 -4.53 13.63
C PHE A 69 -14.50 -5.01 14.86
N TYR A 70 -13.82 -6.15 14.76
CA TYR A 70 -12.97 -6.71 15.80
C TYR A 70 -11.48 -6.53 15.47
N GLY A 71 -11.18 -5.77 14.43
CA GLY A 71 -9.84 -5.48 13.96
C GLY A 71 -9.15 -6.66 13.29
N ARG A 72 -9.89 -7.69 12.88
CA ARG A 72 -9.36 -8.85 12.14
C ARG A 72 -9.35 -8.55 10.65
N SER A 73 -8.42 -9.17 9.93
CA SER A 73 -8.35 -9.12 8.47
C SER A 73 -9.69 -9.57 7.88
N ALA A 74 -10.33 -8.70 7.10
CA ALA A 74 -11.64 -8.96 6.54
C ALA A 74 -11.50 -9.57 5.14
N VAL A 75 -12.01 -10.78 4.96
CA VAL A 75 -12.08 -11.49 3.65
C VAL A 75 -13.52 -11.86 3.29
N GLU A 76 -14.47 -11.39 4.09
CA GLU A 76 -15.89 -11.63 3.89
C GLU A 76 -16.41 -10.74 2.76
N SER A 77 -17.21 -11.33 1.87
CA SER A 77 -17.87 -10.57 0.82
C SER A 77 -18.85 -9.56 1.42
N GLY A 78 -18.81 -8.32 0.93
CA GLY A 78 -19.75 -7.27 1.31
C GLY A 78 -19.17 -5.87 1.19
N THR A 79 -19.91 -4.90 1.70
CA THR A 79 -19.54 -3.49 1.65
C THR A 79 -18.85 -3.07 2.94
N TYR A 80 -17.77 -2.31 2.81
CA TYR A 80 -16.98 -1.75 3.89
C TYR A 80 -17.06 -0.22 3.83
N LEU A 81 -17.19 0.41 4.99
CA LEU A 81 -17.20 1.87 5.08
C LEU A 81 -15.76 2.40 4.98
N ILE A 82 -15.50 3.31 4.04
CA ILE A 82 -14.23 4.02 3.98
C ILE A 82 -14.22 5.09 5.08
N VAL A 83 -13.19 5.03 5.94
CA VAL A 83 -13.02 5.91 7.09
C VAL A 83 -11.72 6.70 7.00
N ASN A 84 -11.50 7.58 7.98
CA ASN A 84 -10.28 8.38 8.08
C ASN A 84 -9.03 7.49 8.19
N ALA A 85 -8.10 7.66 7.25
CA ALA A 85 -6.85 6.91 7.15
C ALA A 85 -5.79 7.24 8.19
N ASP A 86 -5.83 8.42 8.81
CA ASP A 86 -4.90 8.82 9.87
C ASP A 86 -5.10 7.99 11.14
N ASN A 87 -6.37 7.73 11.49
CA ASN A 87 -6.77 6.94 12.65
C ASN A 87 -8.00 6.08 12.32
N PRO A 88 -7.81 4.95 11.60
CA PRO A 88 -8.92 4.18 11.06
C PRO A 88 -9.70 3.40 12.12
N ASP A 89 -9.03 2.87 13.14
CA ASP A 89 -9.56 1.94 14.15
C ASP A 89 -10.13 2.61 15.41
N THR A 90 -10.54 3.88 15.30
CA THR A 90 -11.18 4.60 16.40
C THR A 90 -12.55 4.00 16.73
N LYS A 91 -12.95 4.10 18.01
CA LYS A 91 -14.27 3.61 18.47
C LYS A 91 -15.40 4.30 17.73
N GLU A 92 -15.21 5.58 17.38
CA GLU A 92 -16.15 6.41 16.65
C GLU A 92 -16.38 5.86 15.23
N ASN A 93 -15.30 5.54 14.49
CA ASN A 93 -15.40 4.98 13.14
C ASN A 93 -16.08 3.61 13.15
N ILE A 94 -15.69 2.72 14.08
CA ILE A 94 -16.26 1.38 14.22
C ILE A 94 -17.75 1.48 14.57
N LYS A 95 -18.10 2.29 15.58
CA LYS A 95 -19.49 2.47 16.01
C LYS A 95 -20.35 3.05 14.88
N LYS A 96 -19.86 4.07 14.16
CA LYS A 96 -20.58 4.64 13.00
C LYS A 96 -20.91 3.57 11.97
N ALA A 97 -19.95 2.71 11.63
CA ALA A 97 -20.17 1.64 10.65
C ALA A 97 -21.14 0.56 11.16
N GLN A 98 -21.08 0.23 12.46
CA GLN A 98 -22.00 -0.71 13.11
C GLN A 98 -23.44 -0.19 13.19
N ASP A 99 -23.63 1.07 13.59
CA ASP A 99 -24.93 1.71 13.76
C ASP A 99 -25.70 1.78 12.42
N LEU A 100 -24.99 1.83 11.29
CA LEU A 100 -25.58 1.81 9.95
C LEU A 100 -26.04 0.41 9.50
N GLY A 101 -25.64 -0.66 10.18
CA GLY A 101 -26.15 -2.04 10.02
C GLY A 101 -25.89 -2.72 8.67
N LYS A 102 -25.33 -2.02 7.68
CA LYS A 102 -25.15 -2.50 6.30
C LYS A 102 -23.71 -2.86 5.94
N TYR A 103 -22.74 -2.51 6.78
CA TYR A 103 -21.33 -2.73 6.50
C TYR A 103 -20.78 -3.98 7.20
N LYS A 104 -19.83 -4.64 6.56
CA LYS A 104 -19.10 -5.80 7.12
C LYS A 104 -17.87 -5.38 7.94
N GLY A 105 -17.45 -4.14 7.81
CA GLY A 105 -16.29 -3.60 8.48
C GLY A 105 -15.96 -2.19 8.01
N ILE A 106 -14.70 -1.81 8.25
CA ILE A 106 -14.14 -0.52 7.84
C ILE A 106 -12.96 -0.74 6.88
N ALA A 107 -12.76 0.25 6.02
CA ALA A 107 -11.62 0.33 5.13
C ALA A 107 -10.99 1.71 5.25
N ALA A 108 -9.70 1.82 4.97
CA ALA A 108 -9.04 3.12 4.87
C ALA A 108 -7.98 3.08 3.76
N ILE A 109 -7.85 4.19 3.05
CA ILE A 109 -7.06 4.27 1.82
C ILE A 109 -6.01 5.38 1.98
N ARG A 110 -4.75 5.02 1.74
CA ARG A 110 -3.63 5.96 1.72
C ARG A 110 -2.88 5.85 0.40
N TYR A 111 -2.56 6.99 -0.20
CA TYR A 111 -1.75 7.10 -1.41
C TYR A 111 -0.50 7.93 -1.10
N VAL A 112 0.65 7.51 -1.59
CA VAL A 112 1.91 8.26 -1.48
C VAL A 112 2.59 8.25 -2.85
N GLU A 113 3.05 9.43 -3.28
CA GLU A 113 3.84 9.63 -4.49
C GLU A 113 5.07 10.46 -4.17
N GLU A 114 6.23 9.97 -4.60
CA GLU A 114 7.44 10.78 -4.63
C GLU A 114 7.38 11.78 -5.79
N ILE A 115 7.35 13.06 -5.46
CA ILE A 115 7.28 14.15 -6.45
C ILE A 115 8.65 14.81 -6.69
N LYS A 116 9.65 14.49 -5.88
CA LYS A 116 11.04 14.95 -6.07
C LYS A 116 12.05 13.92 -5.62
N GLU A 117 12.88 13.51 -6.56
CA GLU A 117 13.91 12.50 -6.32
C GLU A 117 15.24 13.06 -5.78
N PRO A 118 16.01 12.23 -5.05
CA PRO A 118 15.61 10.95 -4.45
C PRO A 118 14.95 11.20 -3.09
N ARG A 119 13.69 10.79 -2.94
CA ARG A 119 12.90 10.82 -1.69
C ARG A 119 13.01 12.17 -0.97
N MET A 120 12.83 13.28 -1.69
CA MET A 120 12.99 14.64 -1.15
C MET A 120 11.64 15.27 -0.79
N GLU A 121 10.66 15.06 -1.63
CA GLU A 121 9.32 15.62 -1.49
C GLU A 121 8.28 14.57 -1.90
N TYR A 122 7.16 14.53 -1.17
CA TYR A 122 6.07 13.61 -1.40
C TYR A 122 4.73 14.33 -1.49
N HIS A 123 3.81 13.74 -2.25
CA HIS A 123 2.39 14.03 -2.23
C HIS A 123 1.68 12.83 -1.61
N MET A 124 0.95 13.06 -0.52
CA MET A 124 0.27 12.02 0.26
C MET A 124 -1.22 12.31 0.33
N GLY A 125 -2.05 11.33 -0.04
CA GLY A 125 -3.50 11.35 0.08
C GLY A 125 -3.99 10.41 1.17
N GLU A 126 -4.98 10.87 1.95
CA GLU A 126 -5.64 10.08 3.00
C GLU A 126 -7.16 10.12 2.86
N SER A 127 -7.80 8.96 2.93
CA SER A 127 -9.26 8.87 2.97
C SER A 127 -9.82 9.56 4.21
N GLN A 128 -11.06 10.04 4.10
CA GLN A 128 -11.77 10.75 5.16
C GLN A 128 -13.13 10.09 5.44
N ASN A 129 -13.82 10.53 6.49
CA ASN A 129 -15.14 10.03 6.88
C ASN A 129 -16.28 10.59 5.99
N ASN A 130 -16.16 10.44 4.66
CA ASN A 130 -17.06 11.02 3.64
C ASN A 130 -18.21 10.08 3.21
N ASP A 131 -18.46 9.02 3.98
CA ASP A 131 -19.49 7.99 3.67
C ASP A 131 -19.27 7.24 2.34
N GLU A 132 -18.02 7.20 1.87
CA GLU A 132 -17.59 6.41 0.73
C GLU A 132 -17.48 4.93 1.10
N THR A 133 -17.50 4.04 0.10
CA THR A 133 -17.53 2.60 0.33
C THR A 133 -16.56 1.84 -0.55
N LEU A 134 -16.12 0.70 -0.03
CA LEU A 134 -15.32 -0.29 -0.74
C LEU A 134 -16.10 -1.60 -0.74
N GLU A 135 -16.14 -2.29 -1.89
CA GLU A 135 -16.78 -3.59 -2.02
C GLU A 135 -15.72 -4.69 -2.07
N VAL A 136 -15.96 -5.76 -1.33
CA VAL A 136 -15.15 -6.98 -1.32
C VAL A 136 -15.98 -8.12 -1.84
N LYS A 137 -15.43 -8.91 -2.74
CA LYS A 137 -16.04 -10.13 -3.27
C LYS A 137 -15.05 -11.27 -3.20
N ASN A 138 -15.33 -12.25 -2.35
CA ASN A 138 -14.67 -13.53 -2.36
C ASN A 138 -15.32 -14.43 -3.42
N ASN A 139 -14.58 -14.79 -4.47
CA ASN A 139 -15.14 -15.54 -5.60
C ASN A 139 -15.15 -17.06 -5.39
N GLY A 140 -14.62 -17.57 -4.27
CA GLY A 140 -14.54 -19.01 -3.98
C GLY A 140 -13.44 -19.75 -4.77
N ASP A 141 -12.73 -19.05 -5.65
CA ASP A 141 -11.57 -19.54 -6.42
C ASP A 141 -10.23 -19.34 -5.67
N GLY A 142 -10.29 -18.96 -4.39
CA GLY A 142 -9.12 -18.59 -3.60
C GLY A 142 -8.65 -17.14 -3.82
N PHE A 143 -9.42 -16.30 -4.52
CA PHE A 143 -9.16 -14.87 -4.68
C PHE A 143 -10.25 -14.00 -4.06
N ILE A 144 -9.81 -12.82 -3.62
CA ILE A 144 -10.67 -11.69 -3.28
C ILE A 144 -10.54 -10.63 -4.37
N ASP A 145 -11.67 -10.15 -4.86
CA ASP A 145 -11.75 -8.95 -5.69
C ASP A 145 -12.23 -7.79 -4.80
N ILE A 146 -11.61 -6.64 -4.97
CA ILE A 146 -11.89 -5.40 -4.25
C ILE A 146 -12.14 -4.29 -5.26
N THR A 147 -13.27 -3.60 -5.11
CA THR A 147 -13.64 -2.46 -5.97
C THR A 147 -13.90 -1.22 -5.14
N PHE A 148 -13.36 -0.08 -5.57
CA PHE A 148 -13.44 1.17 -4.82
C PHE A 148 -13.31 2.41 -5.70
N SER A 149 -13.81 3.52 -5.19
CA SER A 149 -13.53 4.88 -5.66
C SER A 149 -13.58 5.79 -4.43
N SER A 150 -12.69 6.77 -4.37
CA SER A 150 -12.55 7.61 -3.17
C SER A 150 -11.89 8.94 -3.50
N LYS A 151 -12.25 9.98 -2.74
CA LYS A 151 -11.57 11.27 -2.73
C LYS A 151 -10.70 11.38 -1.49
N LEU A 152 -9.40 11.47 -1.70
CA LEU A 152 -8.42 11.59 -0.64
C LEU A 152 -8.05 13.06 -0.41
N THR A 153 -7.85 13.43 0.85
CA THR A 153 -7.25 14.72 1.20
C THR A 153 -5.75 14.67 0.91
N GLY A 154 -5.32 15.43 -0.09
CA GLY A 154 -3.94 15.54 -0.52
C GLY A 154 -3.13 16.53 0.32
N THR A 155 -1.92 16.13 0.68
CA THR A 155 -0.99 16.91 1.49
C THR A 155 0.43 16.77 0.97
N TYR A 156 1.20 17.84 1.06
CA TYR A 156 2.58 17.86 0.57
C TYR A 156 3.55 17.73 1.73
N TRP A 157 4.62 16.97 1.52
CA TRP A 157 5.65 16.73 2.51
C TRP A 157 7.02 17.02 1.93
N LYS A 158 7.84 17.72 2.69
CA LYS A 158 9.20 18.09 2.27
C LYS A 158 10.19 17.72 3.35
N GLU A 159 11.35 17.24 2.94
CA GLU A 159 12.43 16.93 3.86
C GLU A 159 12.79 18.16 4.72
N LYS A 160 12.92 17.95 6.04
CA LYS A 160 13.40 18.98 6.95
C LYS A 160 14.84 19.32 6.61
N THR A 161 15.16 20.60 6.49
CA THR A 161 16.54 21.07 6.28
C THR A 161 17.51 20.49 7.31
N SER A 162 17.07 20.34 8.56
CA SER A 162 17.87 19.69 9.61
C SER A 162 18.21 18.24 9.29
N ALA A 163 17.29 17.46 8.72
CA ALA A 163 17.55 16.07 8.35
C ALA A 163 18.62 15.97 7.26
N THR A 164 18.60 16.88 6.28
CA THR A 164 19.64 16.95 5.23
C THR A 164 20.99 17.42 5.79
N VAL A 165 21.00 18.42 6.67
CA VAL A 165 22.25 18.99 7.24
C VAL A 165 22.94 18.02 8.18
N PHE A 166 22.22 17.34 9.06
CA PHE A 166 22.82 16.36 9.98
C PHE A 166 23.15 15.02 9.31
N GLY A 167 22.40 14.64 8.27
CA GLY A 167 22.63 13.40 7.51
C GLY A 167 23.68 13.51 6.39
N GLY A 168 23.95 14.73 5.90
CA GLY A 168 24.93 15.01 4.85
C GLY A 168 24.77 14.13 3.60
N LEU A 169 25.90 13.78 2.97
CA LEU A 169 25.96 12.88 1.81
C LEU A 169 25.50 11.44 2.14
N GLY A 170 25.63 11.01 3.39
CA GLY A 170 25.18 9.68 3.85
C GLY A 170 23.69 9.50 3.65
N ARG A 171 22.89 10.50 4.05
CA ARG A 171 21.43 10.45 3.90
C ARG A 171 20.97 10.39 2.44
N ILE A 172 21.67 11.05 1.53
CA ILE A 172 21.35 10.97 0.09
C ILE A 172 21.65 9.55 -0.42
N ARG A 173 22.79 8.98 -0.01
CA ARG A 173 23.16 7.60 -0.37
C ARG A 173 22.15 6.58 0.17
N ASP A 174 21.73 6.71 1.43
CA ASP A 174 20.75 5.81 2.05
C ASP A 174 19.41 5.82 1.31
N LYS A 175 18.96 7.00 0.86
CA LYS A 175 17.74 7.12 0.04
C LYS A 175 17.89 6.46 -1.32
N MET A 176 19.04 6.63 -1.98
CA MET A 176 19.31 5.96 -3.25
C MET A 176 19.35 4.44 -3.08
N GLU A 177 20.00 3.94 -2.02
CA GLU A 177 20.04 2.51 -1.69
C GLU A 177 18.64 1.96 -1.42
N SER A 178 17.84 2.67 -0.61
CA SER A 178 16.45 2.32 -0.35
C SER A 178 15.60 2.28 -1.64
N LYS A 179 15.75 3.26 -2.54
CA LYS A 179 15.07 3.23 -3.85
C LYS A 179 15.51 2.03 -4.70
N VAL A 180 16.80 1.71 -4.72
CA VAL A 180 17.31 0.54 -5.44
C VAL A 180 16.74 -0.77 -4.87
N ILE A 181 16.63 -0.88 -3.54
CA ILE A 181 15.99 -2.02 -2.89
C ILE A 181 14.51 -2.10 -3.28
N THR A 182 13.76 -1.00 -3.20
CA THR A 182 12.35 -0.96 -3.63
C THR A 182 12.19 -1.35 -5.10
N GLN A 183 13.10 -0.88 -5.96
CA GLN A 183 13.13 -1.25 -7.37
C GLN A 183 13.36 -2.75 -7.58
N ALA A 184 14.30 -3.34 -6.84
CA ALA A 184 14.64 -4.75 -6.92
C ALA A 184 13.55 -5.66 -6.33
N THR A 185 12.93 -5.25 -5.23
CA THR A 185 11.91 -6.05 -4.52
C THR A 185 10.50 -5.82 -5.04
N GLY A 186 10.25 -4.70 -5.73
CA GLY A 186 8.90 -4.24 -6.09
C GLY A 186 8.06 -3.83 -4.89
N PHE A 187 8.69 -3.54 -3.75
CA PHE A 187 7.99 -3.32 -2.49
C PHE A 187 8.70 -2.32 -1.57
N ASP A 188 7.91 -1.44 -0.97
CA ASP A 188 8.31 -0.48 0.05
C ASP A 188 7.17 -0.32 1.08
N SER A 189 7.40 -0.81 2.30
CA SER A 189 6.46 -0.65 3.41
C SER A 189 6.54 0.71 4.09
N ASN A 190 7.61 1.49 3.86
CA ASN A 190 7.97 2.66 4.67
C ASN A 190 8.19 3.92 3.82
N ILE A 191 7.51 4.02 2.68
CA ILE A 191 7.54 5.24 1.85
C ILE A 191 6.79 6.42 2.50
N ASP A 192 5.99 6.16 3.55
CA ASP A 192 5.23 7.20 4.25
C ASP A 192 6.20 8.29 4.80
N PRO A 193 5.96 9.59 4.54
CA PRO A 193 6.86 10.67 4.96
C PRO A 193 6.80 10.96 6.48
N GLU A 194 5.75 10.48 7.15
CA GLU A 194 5.50 10.70 8.57
C GLU A 194 6.58 10.07 9.43
N GLY A 195 7.07 10.78 10.45
CA GLY A 195 8.14 10.28 11.33
C GLY A 195 9.54 10.17 10.69
N ASN A 196 9.66 10.25 9.36
CA ASN A 196 10.89 9.94 8.61
C ASN A 196 11.77 11.16 8.25
N GLY A 197 11.65 12.24 9.03
CA GLY A 197 12.42 13.47 8.82
C GLY A 197 11.82 14.46 7.82
N TYR A 198 10.55 14.27 7.43
CA TYR A 198 9.79 15.18 6.58
C TYR A 198 8.89 16.08 7.42
N LYS A 199 8.54 17.24 6.85
CA LYS A 199 7.60 18.21 7.41
C LYS A 199 6.43 18.35 6.45
N LYS A 200 5.21 18.22 6.98
CA LYS A 200 3.97 18.55 6.27
C LYS A 200 3.95 20.03 5.90
N GLN A 201 3.59 20.32 4.66
CA GLN A 201 3.42 21.67 4.13
C GLN A 201 1.96 22.11 4.28
N ASP A 202 1.72 23.41 4.26
CA ASP A 202 0.37 23.96 4.41
C ASP A 202 -0.48 23.78 3.13
N LYS A 203 0.18 23.51 1.99
CA LYS A 203 -0.49 23.22 0.72
C LYS A 203 -1.30 21.93 0.83
N LYS A 204 -2.57 22.00 0.45
CA LYS A 204 -3.51 20.88 0.36
C LYS A 204 -4.23 20.90 -0.97
N ASP A 205 -4.63 19.73 -1.43
CA ASP A 205 -5.45 19.51 -2.61
C ASP A 205 -6.23 18.21 -2.44
N GLU A 206 -6.83 17.71 -3.53
CA GLU A 206 -7.55 16.44 -3.55
C GLU A 206 -6.84 15.46 -4.48
N ILE A 207 -6.86 14.18 -4.10
CA ILE A 207 -6.46 13.07 -4.98
C ILE A 207 -7.70 12.23 -5.24
N ILE A 208 -8.10 12.15 -6.50
CA ILE A 208 -9.30 11.44 -6.92
C ILE A 208 -8.90 10.04 -7.39
N LEU A 209 -9.43 9.02 -6.72
CA LEU A 209 -9.30 7.62 -7.10
C LEU A 209 -10.59 7.15 -7.75
N THR A 210 -10.50 6.68 -8.99
CA THR A 210 -11.64 6.15 -9.76
C THR A 210 -11.32 4.79 -10.37
N ASP A 211 -12.36 3.99 -10.61
CA ASP A 211 -12.25 2.65 -11.23
C ASP A 211 -11.23 1.73 -10.54
N GLY A 212 -11.09 1.86 -9.22
CA GLY A 212 -10.20 1.04 -8.41
C GLY A 212 -10.65 -0.42 -8.43
N LYS A 213 -9.78 -1.31 -8.91
CA LYS A 213 -9.97 -2.76 -8.97
C LYS A 213 -8.71 -3.43 -8.46
N MET A 214 -8.87 -4.34 -7.52
CA MET A 214 -7.77 -5.09 -6.93
C MET A 214 -8.18 -6.55 -6.80
N ARG A 215 -7.34 -7.46 -7.29
CA ARG A 215 -7.52 -8.90 -7.16
C ARG A 215 -6.33 -9.47 -6.40
N LEU A 216 -6.58 -10.20 -5.33
CA LEU A 216 -5.56 -10.75 -4.45
C LEU A 216 -5.85 -12.22 -4.15
N LYS A 217 -4.80 -13.03 -4.09
CA LYS A 217 -4.90 -14.38 -3.56
C LYS A 217 -5.18 -14.33 -2.07
N ASN A 218 -6.21 -15.04 -1.65
CA ASN A 218 -6.56 -15.24 -0.25
C ASN A 218 -5.61 -16.29 0.33
N ASN A 219 -4.73 -15.88 1.24
CA ASN A 219 -3.76 -16.78 1.91
C ASN A 219 -4.35 -17.45 3.14
#